data_AF-A0A356K6Y7-F1
#
_entry.id   AF-A0A356K6Y7-F1
#
_cell.length_a   1.000
_cell.length_b   1.000
_cell.length_c   1.000
_cell.angle_alpha   90.00
_cell.angle_beta   90.00
_cell.angle_gamma   90.00
#
_symmetry.space_group_name_H-M   'P 1'
#
loop_
_entity.id
_entity.type
_entity.pdbx_description
1 polymer ?
#
loop_
_entity_poly.entity_id
_entity_poly.type
_entity_poly.pdbx_seq_one_letter_code
_entity_poly.pdbx_strand_id
1 'polypeptide(L)'
;MVNSVKIWLICAAVALTTFVHAIERYAYFGDLHVHTRFSMDAFAFGTRTTPDDAYRFARGAEIRHPEGYAVQLDQPLDFYAVTDHAEYLGGLTTLSNPEHPLFNTAIQLGILDESTVVERGRSHPDAGSFVAENITQRELRDAWQHVVDAAQRHYEPGEFTTFIGYEYTSFRNAGNLHRNVIFGTDQVPVDIFGRLDSFNPEDLWRWMDGQRGQGMRLLSIPHNSNGSDGWMFQDVQWDGTPIDTEYALLRNRNEPLVEVTQVKGTSETHPFLSPNDEWADFEIFPYRVASWLKSRPRGSYVRDVYLTGLQIERRTGVN
;
A
#
# COMPACT_ATOMS: atom_id res chain seq x y z
N MET A 1 -18.98 15.06 90.03
CA MET A 1 -18.90 13.97 89.03
C MET A 1 -18.94 14.61 87.66
N VAL A 2 -17.86 14.42 86.92
CA VAL A 2 -17.58 14.94 85.57
C VAL A 2 -18.46 14.17 84.58
N ASN A 3 -19.12 14.86 83.65
CA ASN A 3 -19.55 14.26 82.40
C ASN A 3 -19.28 15.25 81.27
N SER A 4 -18.13 15.07 80.64
CA SER A 4 -17.65 15.77 79.45
C SER A 4 -18.29 15.12 78.21
N VAL A 5 -19.12 15.88 77.50
CA VAL A 5 -19.68 15.49 76.21
C VAL A 5 -18.61 15.66 75.13
N LYS A 6 -18.09 14.56 74.58
CA LYS A 6 -17.23 14.56 73.40
C LYS A 6 -18.11 14.61 72.14
N ILE A 7 -18.17 15.77 71.50
CA ILE A 7 -18.71 15.92 70.15
C ILE A 7 -17.61 15.47 69.17
N TRP A 8 -17.85 14.36 68.47
CA TRP A 8 -17.00 13.96 67.36
C TRP A 8 -17.50 14.67 66.10
N LEU A 9 -16.71 15.61 65.59
CA LEU A 9 -16.86 16.08 64.22
C LEU A 9 -16.57 14.90 63.29
N ILE A 10 -17.60 14.37 62.64
CA ILE A 10 -17.43 13.49 61.48
C ILE A 10 -17.13 14.40 60.29
N CYS A 11 -15.85 14.59 60.00
CA CYS A 11 -15.44 15.09 58.69
C CYS A 11 -15.73 14.00 57.67
N ALA A 12 -16.86 14.11 56.96
CA ALA A 12 -17.10 13.34 55.76
C ALA A 12 -16.14 13.83 54.68
N ALA A 13 -14.99 13.17 54.55
CA ALA A 13 -14.13 13.31 53.39
C ALA A 13 -14.88 12.69 52.20
N VAL A 14 -15.52 13.53 51.39
CA VAL A 14 -15.98 13.13 50.06
C VAL A 14 -14.71 12.90 49.24
N ALA A 15 -14.29 11.64 49.16
CA ALA A 15 -13.33 11.22 48.16
C ALA A 15 -13.99 11.44 46.80
N LEU A 16 -13.61 12.54 46.13
CA LEU A 16 -13.80 12.68 44.69
C LEU A 16 -12.96 11.59 44.03
N THR A 17 -13.53 10.41 43.86
CA THR A 17 -13.00 9.40 42.93
C THR A 17 -13.10 10.00 41.54
N THR A 18 -11.98 10.54 41.07
CA THR A 18 -11.77 10.81 39.65
C THR A 18 -11.83 9.45 38.96
N PHE A 19 -13.01 9.09 38.43
CA PHE A 19 -13.11 8.03 37.44
C PHE A 19 -12.38 8.52 36.20
N VAL A 20 -11.10 8.18 36.09
CA VAL A 20 -10.44 8.13 34.80
C VAL A 20 -11.19 7.04 34.04
N HIS A 21 -12.10 7.43 33.15
CA HIS A 21 -12.64 6.51 32.17
C HIS A 21 -11.43 6.00 31.40
N ALA A 22 -11.05 4.74 31.64
CA ALA A 22 -10.07 4.09 30.79
C ALA A 22 -10.65 4.15 29.38
N ILE A 23 -10.01 4.92 28.49
CA ILE A 23 -10.38 4.91 27.08
C ILE A 23 -10.09 3.49 26.62
N GLU A 24 -11.13 2.74 26.34
CA GLU A 24 -11.00 1.41 25.76
C GLU A 24 -10.36 1.57 24.39
N ARG A 25 -9.20 0.92 24.20
CA ARG A 25 -8.47 0.93 22.93
C ARG A 25 -8.60 -0.45 22.32
N TYR A 26 -9.07 -0.47 21.08
CA TYR A 26 -9.15 -1.67 20.27
C TYR A 26 -7.96 -1.68 19.32
N ALA A 27 -7.24 -2.81 19.28
CA ALA A 27 -6.23 -3.06 18.26
C ALA A 27 -6.91 -3.75 17.08
N TYR A 28 -6.73 -3.20 15.88
CA TYR A 28 -7.26 -3.77 14.65
C TYR A 28 -6.11 -4.23 13.78
N PHE A 29 -6.27 -5.38 13.15
CA PHE A 29 -5.29 -6.04 12.30
C PHE A 29 -5.82 -6.19 10.88
N GLY A 30 -5.00 -5.91 9.89
CA GLY A 30 -5.41 -5.95 8.51
C GLY A 30 -4.26 -5.76 7.54
N ASP A 31 -4.57 -5.86 6.25
CA ASP A 31 -3.62 -5.75 5.16
C ASP A 31 -4.10 -4.70 4.16
N LEU A 32 -3.20 -3.82 3.73
CA LEU A 32 -3.49 -2.74 2.78
C LEU A 32 -2.69 -2.89 1.48
N HIS A 33 -2.07 -4.06 1.25
CA HIS A 33 -1.19 -4.29 0.12
C HIS A 33 -1.34 -5.71 -0.43
N VAL A 34 -2.41 -5.92 -1.21
CA VAL A 34 -2.81 -7.25 -1.68
C VAL A 34 -3.13 -7.21 -3.17
N HIS A 35 -2.61 -8.19 -3.89
CA HIS A 35 -2.85 -8.36 -5.31
C HIS A 35 -3.73 -9.56 -5.61
N THR A 36 -4.48 -9.45 -6.69
CA THR A 36 -5.40 -10.44 -7.23
C THR A 36 -5.03 -10.74 -8.68
N ARG A 37 -5.85 -11.53 -9.38
CA ARG A 37 -5.70 -11.75 -10.82
C ARG A 37 -5.77 -10.47 -11.67
N PHE A 38 -6.20 -9.33 -11.11
CA PHE A 38 -6.24 -8.05 -11.84
C PHE A 38 -4.87 -7.36 -11.87
N SER A 39 -3.97 -7.67 -10.94
CA SER A 39 -2.58 -7.24 -11.04
C SER A 39 -1.82 -8.09 -12.03
N MET A 40 -1.04 -7.44 -12.90
CA MET A 40 -0.25 -8.12 -13.93
C MET A 40 0.79 -9.07 -13.32
N ASP A 41 1.47 -8.65 -12.24
CA ASP A 41 2.51 -9.45 -11.59
C ASP A 41 1.94 -10.69 -10.90
N ALA A 42 0.86 -10.55 -10.12
CA ALA A 42 0.18 -11.66 -9.47
C ALA A 42 -0.42 -12.61 -10.51
N PHE A 43 -1.05 -12.09 -11.57
CA PHE A 43 -1.51 -12.93 -12.68
C PHE A 43 -0.34 -13.71 -13.31
N ALA A 44 0.78 -13.02 -13.56
CA ALA A 44 1.99 -13.63 -14.10
C ALA A 44 2.61 -14.66 -13.15
N PHE A 45 2.39 -14.57 -11.84
CA PHE A 45 2.76 -15.60 -10.87
C PHE A 45 1.72 -16.71 -10.69
N GLY A 46 0.61 -16.67 -11.42
CA GLY A 46 -0.43 -17.72 -11.42
C GLY A 46 -1.58 -17.46 -10.45
N THR A 47 -1.64 -16.28 -9.83
CA THR A 47 -2.79 -15.90 -9.01
C THR A 47 -4.03 -15.80 -9.88
N ARG A 48 -5.05 -16.59 -9.56
CA ARG A 48 -6.36 -16.60 -10.25
C ARG A 48 -7.51 -16.15 -9.35
N THR A 49 -7.22 -15.86 -8.08
CA THR A 49 -8.19 -15.34 -7.11
C THR A 49 -8.66 -13.94 -7.52
N THR A 50 -9.95 -13.70 -7.37
CA THR A 50 -10.59 -12.40 -7.66
C THR A 50 -10.52 -11.46 -6.45
N PRO A 51 -10.86 -10.17 -6.61
CA PRO A 51 -11.11 -9.28 -5.48
C PRO A 51 -12.12 -9.84 -4.45
N ASP A 52 -13.22 -10.44 -4.89
CA ASP A 52 -14.19 -11.08 -3.98
C ASP A 52 -13.58 -12.30 -3.24
N ASP A 53 -12.70 -13.07 -3.88
CA ASP A 53 -11.98 -14.16 -3.20
C ASP A 53 -11.06 -13.61 -2.12
N ALA A 54 -10.36 -12.50 -2.39
CA ALA A 54 -9.43 -11.87 -1.46
C ALA A 54 -10.16 -11.37 -0.18
N TYR A 55 -11.33 -10.74 -0.32
CA TYR A 55 -12.12 -10.31 0.84
C TYR A 55 -12.77 -11.48 1.59
N ARG A 56 -13.12 -12.58 0.90
CA ARG A 56 -13.55 -13.82 1.56
C ARG A 56 -12.40 -14.45 2.35
N PHE A 57 -11.20 -14.49 1.78
CA PHE A 57 -10.00 -14.99 2.43
C PHE A 57 -9.66 -14.20 3.70
N ALA A 58 -9.71 -12.87 3.62
CA ALA A 58 -9.50 -11.99 4.78
C ALA A 58 -10.48 -12.25 5.92
N ARG A 59 -11.69 -12.76 5.62
CA ARG A 59 -12.68 -13.17 6.61
C ARG A 59 -12.59 -14.65 7.01
N GLY A 60 -11.49 -15.31 6.66
CA GLY A 60 -11.18 -16.68 7.04
C GLY A 60 -11.69 -17.75 6.07
N ALA A 61 -12.10 -17.42 4.85
CA ALA A 61 -12.36 -18.46 3.84
C ALA A 61 -11.05 -19.05 3.29
N GLU A 62 -11.11 -20.30 2.84
CA GLU A 62 -9.99 -20.94 2.12
C GLU A 62 -9.92 -20.43 0.67
N ILE A 63 -8.69 -20.24 0.16
CA ILE A 63 -8.41 -20.02 -1.26
C ILE A 63 -7.34 -21.00 -1.76
N ARG A 64 -7.21 -21.13 -3.07
CA ARG A 64 -6.22 -22.02 -3.68
C ARG A 64 -4.92 -21.27 -3.99
N HIS A 65 -3.81 -21.76 -3.45
CA HIS A 65 -2.48 -21.30 -3.81
C HIS A 65 -2.17 -21.69 -5.27
N PRO A 66 -1.39 -20.88 -6.02
CA PRO A 66 -0.99 -21.22 -7.39
C PRO A 66 -0.26 -22.58 -7.54
N GLU A 67 0.37 -23.08 -6.48
CA GLU A 67 0.99 -24.42 -6.44
C GLU A 67 -0.02 -25.56 -6.18
N GLY A 68 -1.30 -25.25 -6.05
CA GLY A 68 -2.38 -26.23 -6.01
C GLY A 68 -2.81 -26.70 -4.62
N TYR A 69 -2.15 -26.29 -3.54
CA TYR A 69 -2.64 -26.52 -2.18
C TYR A 69 -3.59 -25.40 -1.73
N ALA A 70 -4.33 -25.66 -0.66
CA ALA A 70 -5.25 -24.70 -0.06
C ALA A 70 -4.54 -23.85 1.01
N VAL A 71 -4.92 -22.58 1.11
CA VAL A 71 -4.43 -21.65 2.13
C VAL A 71 -5.60 -20.93 2.80
N GLN A 72 -5.47 -20.70 4.10
CA GLN A 72 -6.47 -20.04 4.95
C GLN A 72 -5.74 -19.28 6.06
N LEU A 73 -6.29 -18.14 6.48
CA LEU A 73 -5.76 -17.42 7.64
C LEU A 73 -6.13 -18.14 8.94
N ASP A 74 -5.22 -18.14 9.91
CA ASP A 74 -5.49 -18.67 11.26
C ASP A 74 -6.58 -17.87 11.97
N GLN A 75 -6.65 -16.56 11.70
CA GLN A 75 -7.66 -15.65 12.22
C GLN A 75 -8.12 -14.68 11.13
N PRO A 76 -9.42 -14.34 11.07
CA PRO A 76 -9.92 -13.26 10.23
C PRO A 76 -9.28 -11.91 10.57
N LEU A 77 -9.20 -11.02 9.57
CA LEU A 77 -8.71 -9.66 9.71
C LEU A 77 -9.87 -8.68 9.96
N ASP A 78 -9.57 -7.56 10.60
CA ASP A 78 -10.52 -6.47 10.86
C ASP A 78 -10.69 -5.54 9.65
N PHE A 79 -9.64 -5.41 8.83
CA PHE A 79 -9.67 -4.61 7.62
C PHE A 79 -8.80 -5.17 6.49
N TYR A 80 -9.13 -4.81 5.25
CA TYR A 80 -8.43 -5.31 4.07
C TYR A 80 -8.54 -4.35 2.87
N ALA A 81 -7.51 -4.26 2.05
CA ALA A 81 -7.57 -3.55 0.78
C ALA A 81 -6.91 -4.36 -0.34
N VAL A 82 -7.64 -4.52 -1.44
CA VAL A 82 -7.06 -4.97 -2.71
C VAL A 82 -6.42 -3.76 -3.39
N THR A 83 -5.14 -3.85 -3.70
CA THR A 83 -4.34 -2.78 -4.29
C THR A 83 -3.59 -3.29 -5.52
N ASP A 84 -4.34 -3.82 -6.49
CA ASP A 84 -3.77 -4.21 -7.78
C ASP A 84 -3.12 -3.00 -8.48
N HIS A 85 -2.09 -3.25 -9.29
CA HIS A 85 -1.38 -2.20 -10.03
C HIS A 85 -2.34 -1.41 -10.95
N ALA A 86 -2.28 -0.08 -10.87
CA ALA A 86 -3.02 0.82 -11.76
C ALA A 86 -2.62 0.62 -13.23
N GLU A 87 -1.32 0.45 -13.45
CA GLU A 87 -0.74 0.17 -14.74
C GLU A 87 -1.20 -1.20 -15.18
N TYR A 88 -1.93 -1.23 -16.28
CA TYR A 88 -2.41 -2.48 -16.88
C TYR A 88 -3.46 -3.21 -16.04
N LEU A 89 -4.15 -2.49 -15.14
CA LEU A 89 -5.17 -3.05 -14.25
C LEU A 89 -6.17 -3.93 -15.02
N GLY A 90 -6.27 -5.19 -14.63
CA GLY A 90 -7.16 -6.17 -15.23
C GLY A 90 -6.77 -6.60 -16.64
N GLY A 91 -5.72 -6.07 -17.26
CA GLY A 91 -5.41 -6.28 -18.68
C GLY A 91 -5.17 -7.74 -19.05
N LEU A 92 -4.34 -8.47 -18.30
CA LEU A 92 -4.14 -9.91 -18.52
C LEU A 92 -5.41 -10.72 -18.20
N THR A 93 -6.20 -10.28 -17.22
CA THR A 93 -7.50 -10.90 -16.94
C THR A 93 -8.47 -10.71 -18.11
N THR A 94 -8.55 -9.53 -18.71
CA THR A 94 -9.36 -9.26 -19.89
C THR A 94 -8.91 -10.12 -21.08
N LEU A 95 -7.60 -10.18 -21.34
CA LEU A 95 -7.04 -11.01 -22.40
C LEU A 95 -7.27 -12.50 -22.18
N SER A 96 -7.43 -12.95 -20.92
CA SER A 96 -7.72 -14.35 -20.58
C SER A 96 -9.18 -14.77 -20.84
N ASN A 97 -10.07 -13.85 -21.20
CA ASN A 97 -11.43 -14.18 -21.61
C ASN A 97 -11.44 -14.79 -23.03
N PRO A 98 -11.89 -16.04 -23.24
CA PRO A 98 -11.95 -16.67 -24.56
C PRO A 98 -12.79 -15.93 -25.60
N GLU A 99 -13.71 -15.06 -25.16
CA GLU A 99 -14.54 -14.23 -26.04
C GLU A 99 -13.84 -12.93 -26.48
N HIS A 100 -12.73 -12.55 -25.84
CA HIS A 100 -11.99 -11.34 -26.18
C HIS A 100 -11.31 -11.51 -27.56
N PRO A 101 -11.40 -10.53 -28.48
CA PRO A 101 -10.85 -10.66 -29.84
C PRO A 101 -9.35 -11.00 -29.90
N LEU A 102 -8.58 -10.57 -28.89
CA LEU A 102 -7.15 -10.81 -28.79
C LEU A 102 -6.77 -12.05 -27.96
N PHE A 103 -7.74 -12.83 -27.46
CA PHE A 103 -7.46 -14.04 -26.67
C PHE A 103 -6.50 -14.99 -27.40
N ASN A 104 -6.83 -15.34 -28.65
CA ASN A 104 -6.00 -16.24 -29.46
C ASN A 104 -4.61 -15.64 -29.75
N THR A 105 -4.52 -14.33 -29.96
CA THR A 105 -3.24 -13.63 -30.17
C THR A 105 -2.39 -13.69 -28.90
N ALA A 106 -2.97 -13.42 -27.74
CA ALA A 106 -2.26 -13.47 -26.46
C ALA A 106 -1.76 -14.90 -26.14
N ILE A 107 -2.53 -15.93 -26.47
CA ILE A 107 -2.10 -17.33 -26.36
C ILE A 107 -0.93 -17.64 -27.32
N GLN A 108 -1.03 -17.23 -28.58
CA GLN A 108 0.02 -17.47 -29.58
C GLN A 108 1.33 -16.76 -29.24
N LEU A 109 1.26 -15.61 -28.58
CA LEU A 109 2.41 -14.86 -28.09
C LEU A 109 2.95 -15.38 -26.75
N GLY A 110 2.32 -16.40 -26.16
CA GLY A 110 2.71 -16.96 -24.87
C GLY A 110 2.33 -16.10 -23.65
N ILE A 111 1.75 -14.91 -23.84
CA ILE A 111 1.44 -13.94 -22.77
C ILE A 111 0.58 -14.55 -21.65
N LEU A 112 -0.27 -15.51 -21.98
CA LEU A 112 -1.15 -16.22 -21.06
C LEU A 112 -0.65 -17.63 -20.68
N ASP A 113 0.55 -18.02 -21.12
CA ASP A 113 1.12 -19.34 -20.82
C ASP A 113 1.53 -19.43 -19.34
N GLU A 114 0.86 -20.33 -18.63
CA GLU A 114 1.04 -20.54 -17.21
C GLU A 114 2.04 -21.68 -16.91
N SER A 115 2.56 -22.43 -17.87
CA SER A 115 3.25 -23.71 -17.62
C SER A 115 4.60 -23.66 -16.88
N THR A 116 5.14 -22.47 -16.57
CA THR A 116 6.50 -22.33 -16.03
C THR A 116 6.57 -21.48 -14.76
N VAL A 117 5.99 -21.93 -13.62
CA VAL A 117 6.13 -21.22 -12.31
C VAL A 117 7.57 -20.77 -12.02
N VAL A 118 8.54 -21.60 -12.41
CA VAL A 118 9.98 -21.39 -12.21
C VAL A 118 10.61 -20.40 -13.23
N GLU A 119 9.98 -20.17 -14.40
CA GLU A 119 10.43 -19.15 -15.38
C GLU A 119 9.60 -17.85 -15.35
N ARG A 120 8.52 -17.79 -14.56
CA ARG A 120 7.53 -16.68 -14.47
C ARG A 120 8.09 -15.31 -14.05
N GLY A 121 9.29 -15.25 -13.46
CA GLY A 121 9.99 -13.98 -13.19
C GLY A 121 10.66 -13.35 -14.42
N ARG A 122 10.66 -14.04 -15.58
CA ARG A 122 11.33 -13.64 -16.83
C ARG A 122 10.42 -13.67 -18.06
N SER A 123 9.19 -14.15 -17.94
CA SER A 123 8.57 -14.90 -19.04
C SER A 123 8.07 -14.07 -20.22
N HIS A 124 7.72 -12.78 -20.09
CA HIS A 124 7.25 -12.00 -21.23
C HIS A 124 7.61 -10.52 -21.13
N PRO A 125 8.82 -10.09 -21.52
CA PRO A 125 9.20 -8.67 -21.53
C PRO A 125 8.21 -7.80 -22.31
N ASP A 126 7.53 -8.41 -23.30
CA ASP A 126 6.56 -7.73 -24.15
C ASP A 126 5.12 -7.76 -23.63
N ALA A 127 4.80 -8.52 -22.57
CA ALA A 127 3.42 -8.60 -22.08
C ALA A 127 2.90 -7.24 -21.59
N GLY A 128 3.74 -6.49 -20.86
CA GLY A 128 3.39 -5.14 -20.41
C GLY A 128 3.15 -4.20 -21.59
N SER A 129 4.04 -4.21 -22.60
CA SER A 129 3.89 -3.40 -23.82
C SER A 129 2.66 -3.80 -24.62
N PHE A 130 2.41 -5.10 -24.78
CA PHE A 130 1.25 -5.62 -25.49
C PHE A 130 -0.05 -5.18 -24.79
N VAL A 131 -0.13 -5.31 -23.46
CA VAL A 131 -1.28 -4.84 -22.69
C VAL A 131 -1.45 -3.33 -22.83
N ALA A 132 -0.36 -2.55 -22.73
CA ALA A 132 -0.38 -1.09 -22.89
C ALA A 132 -0.96 -0.66 -24.26
N GLU A 133 -0.61 -1.38 -25.32
CA GLU A 133 -0.99 -1.05 -26.69
C GLU A 133 -2.39 -1.53 -27.07
N ASN A 134 -2.90 -2.57 -26.42
CA ASN A 134 -4.10 -3.29 -26.87
C ASN A 134 -5.29 -3.22 -25.91
N ILE A 135 -5.06 -2.97 -24.62
CA ILE A 135 -6.16 -2.80 -23.67
C ILE A 135 -6.70 -1.37 -23.76
N THR A 136 -8.01 -1.28 -23.86
CA THR A 136 -8.72 0.00 -23.98
C THR A 136 -8.94 0.64 -22.61
N GLN A 137 -9.13 1.97 -22.63
CA GLN A 137 -9.53 2.70 -21.42
C GLN A 137 -10.86 2.24 -20.83
N ARG A 138 -11.76 1.69 -21.65
CA ARG A 138 -13.01 1.10 -21.16
C ARG A 138 -12.72 -0.14 -20.32
N GLU A 139 -11.88 -1.03 -20.79
CA GLU A 139 -11.56 -2.27 -20.08
C GLU A 139 -10.81 -2.00 -18.76
N LEU A 140 -9.94 -0.98 -18.74
CA LEU A 140 -9.32 -0.50 -17.50
C LEU A 140 -10.36 0.00 -16.50
N ARG A 141 -11.34 0.81 -16.95
CA ARG A 141 -12.44 1.30 -16.11
C ARG A 141 -13.33 0.16 -15.61
N ASP A 142 -13.62 -0.82 -16.45
CA ASP A 142 -14.44 -1.97 -16.07
C ASP A 142 -13.72 -2.81 -15.00
N ALA A 143 -12.39 -3.00 -15.13
CA ALA A 143 -11.58 -3.65 -14.10
C ALA A 143 -11.53 -2.84 -12.80
N TRP A 144 -11.35 -1.52 -12.88
CA TRP A 144 -11.39 -0.64 -11.72
C TRP A 144 -12.74 -0.71 -11.00
N GLN A 145 -13.84 -0.60 -11.75
CA GLN A 145 -15.19 -0.68 -11.19
C GLN A 145 -15.44 -2.03 -10.49
N HIS A 146 -14.91 -3.13 -11.01
CA HIS A 146 -14.99 -4.43 -10.34
C HIS A 146 -14.24 -4.45 -8.99
N VAL A 147 -13.07 -3.80 -8.87
CA VAL A 147 -12.35 -3.67 -7.59
C VAL A 147 -13.18 -2.85 -6.59
N VAL A 148 -13.72 -1.72 -7.06
CA VAL A 148 -14.60 -0.84 -6.27
C VAL A 148 -15.83 -1.59 -5.76
N ASP A 149 -16.54 -2.27 -6.66
CA ASP A 149 -17.75 -3.01 -6.32
C ASP A 149 -17.46 -4.17 -5.37
N ALA A 150 -16.33 -4.88 -5.55
CA ALA A 150 -15.94 -5.96 -4.65
C ALA A 150 -15.68 -5.44 -3.23
N ALA A 151 -14.95 -4.33 -3.07
CA ALA A 151 -14.76 -3.72 -1.76
C ALA A 151 -16.13 -3.38 -1.13
N GLN A 152 -16.99 -2.67 -1.85
CA GLN A 152 -18.30 -2.27 -1.34
C GLN A 152 -19.20 -3.46 -0.98
N ARG A 153 -19.23 -4.52 -1.80
CA ARG A 153 -19.99 -5.75 -1.53
C ARG A 153 -19.56 -6.45 -0.24
N HIS A 154 -18.29 -6.32 0.12
CA HIS A 154 -17.68 -7.01 1.25
C HIS A 154 -17.53 -6.13 2.50
N TYR A 155 -17.84 -4.83 2.42
CA TYR A 155 -17.83 -3.94 3.56
C TYR A 155 -18.98 -4.24 4.54
N GLU A 156 -18.66 -4.56 5.78
CA GLU A 156 -19.62 -4.83 6.85
C GLU A 156 -19.31 -3.89 8.03
N PRO A 157 -19.99 -2.72 8.13
CA PRO A 157 -19.70 -1.72 9.15
C PRO A 157 -19.72 -2.29 10.57
N GLY A 158 -18.60 -2.13 11.29
CA GLY A 158 -18.45 -2.63 12.66
C GLY A 158 -17.99 -4.08 12.78
N GLU A 159 -17.90 -4.82 11.67
CA GLU A 159 -17.44 -6.22 11.63
C GLU A 159 -16.20 -6.40 10.74
N PHE A 160 -16.21 -5.87 9.51
CA PHE A 160 -15.10 -5.96 8.57
C PHE A 160 -15.02 -4.74 7.66
N THR A 161 -13.89 -4.04 7.69
CA THR A 161 -13.68 -2.82 6.89
C THR A 161 -12.87 -3.11 5.62
N THR A 162 -13.49 -2.97 4.46
CA THR A 162 -12.76 -2.95 3.20
C THR A 162 -12.38 -1.53 2.82
N PHE A 163 -11.20 -1.33 2.23
CA PHE A 163 -10.87 -0.08 1.57
C PHE A 163 -10.83 -0.25 0.05
N ILE A 164 -11.34 0.75 -0.67
CA ILE A 164 -11.12 0.87 -2.09
C ILE A 164 -9.70 1.39 -2.30
N GLY A 165 -8.90 0.73 -3.13
CA GLY A 165 -7.52 1.13 -3.36
C GLY A 165 -6.91 0.51 -4.60
N TYR A 166 -5.72 1.00 -4.95
CA TYR A 166 -4.92 0.51 -6.06
C TYR A 166 -3.44 0.85 -5.80
N GLU A 167 -2.52 0.21 -6.51
CA GLU A 167 -1.09 0.55 -6.44
C GLU A 167 -0.66 1.44 -7.62
N TYR A 168 -0.07 2.59 -7.31
CA TYR A 168 0.68 3.40 -8.28
C TYR A 168 2.11 2.85 -8.38
N THR A 169 2.51 2.36 -9.55
CA THR A 169 3.67 1.48 -9.73
C THR A 169 4.76 2.19 -10.52
N SER A 170 5.42 3.17 -9.90
CA SER A 170 6.45 4.00 -10.53
C SER A 170 7.90 3.57 -10.26
N PHE A 171 8.84 4.05 -11.07
CA PHE A 171 10.26 3.87 -10.81
C PHE A 171 11.12 5.02 -11.34
N ARG A 172 12.35 5.12 -10.83
CA ARG A 172 13.41 5.99 -11.37
C ARG A 172 14.72 5.23 -11.40
N ASN A 173 15.35 5.11 -12.58
CA ASN A 173 16.60 4.36 -12.76
C ASN A 173 16.54 2.94 -12.16
N ALA A 174 15.42 2.23 -12.40
CA ALA A 174 15.12 0.93 -11.81
C ALA A 174 15.02 0.89 -10.27
N GLY A 175 14.95 2.05 -9.60
CA GLY A 175 14.62 2.14 -8.17
C GLY A 175 13.11 2.28 -7.97
N ASN A 176 12.57 1.48 -7.04
CA ASN A 176 11.16 1.44 -6.66
C ASN A 176 10.61 2.81 -6.21
N LEU A 177 9.45 3.19 -6.75
CA LEU A 177 8.64 4.34 -6.33
C LEU A 177 7.16 3.94 -6.26
N HIS A 178 6.87 2.78 -5.69
CA HIS A 178 5.50 2.29 -5.60
C HIS A 178 4.78 2.84 -4.36
N ARG A 179 3.47 3.05 -4.49
CA ARG A 179 2.58 3.54 -3.43
C ARG A 179 1.20 2.91 -3.56
N ASN A 180 0.63 2.46 -2.46
CA ASN A 180 -0.79 2.11 -2.42
C ASN A 180 -1.62 3.36 -2.18
N VAL A 181 -2.53 3.69 -3.10
CA VAL A 181 -3.51 4.75 -2.94
C VAL A 181 -4.76 4.15 -2.31
N ILE A 182 -5.12 4.66 -1.12
CA ILE A 182 -6.24 4.14 -0.32
C ILE A 182 -7.29 5.23 -0.18
N PHE A 183 -8.53 4.92 -0.57
CA PHE A 183 -9.68 5.80 -0.42
C PHE A 183 -10.38 5.56 0.91
N GLY A 184 -10.64 6.63 1.64
CA GLY A 184 -11.45 6.68 2.85
C GLY A 184 -12.90 7.10 2.59
N THR A 185 -13.34 7.08 1.33
CA THR A 185 -14.70 7.36 0.85
C THR A 185 -15.14 6.29 -0.14
N ASP A 186 -16.45 6.09 -0.28
CA ASP A 186 -17.06 5.27 -1.33
C ASP A 186 -17.04 5.98 -2.70
N GLN A 187 -17.04 7.31 -2.71
CA GLN A 187 -16.79 8.13 -3.88
C GLN A 187 -15.32 8.00 -4.31
N VAL A 188 -15.12 7.57 -5.55
CA VAL A 188 -13.81 7.38 -6.21
C VAL A 188 -13.87 7.89 -7.65
N PRO A 189 -12.72 8.23 -8.28
CA PRO A 189 -12.72 8.71 -9.65
C PRO A 189 -13.01 7.57 -10.64
N VAL A 190 -13.56 7.93 -11.81
CA VAL A 190 -13.80 6.98 -12.92
C VAL A 190 -12.47 6.49 -13.52
N ASP A 191 -11.51 7.40 -13.66
CA ASP A 191 -10.15 7.13 -14.12
C ASP A 191 -9.18 7.26 -12.95
N ILE A 192 -8.35 6.24 -12.73
CA ILE A 192 -7.29 6.25 -11.72
C ILE A 192 -5.98 6.77 -12.32
N PHE A 193 -5.16 7.42 -11.50
CA PHE A 193 -3.85 7.94 -11.90
C PHE A 193 -2.77 6.89 -11.68
N GLY A 194 -2.04 6.56 -12.75
CA GLY A 194 -0.95 5.58 -12.75
C GLY A 194 0.36 6.14 -13.31
N ARG A 195 1.40 5.29 -13.36
CA ARG A 195 2.69 5.59 -13.98
C ARG A 195 2.58 5.95 -15.46
N LEU A 196 1.53 5.47 -16.15
CA LEU A 196 1.27 5.82 -17.54
C LEU A 196 0.87 7.30 -17.71
N ASP A 197 0.39 7.95 -16.65
CA ASP A 197 0.13 9.40 -16.61
C ASP A 197 1.40 10.19 -16.25
N SER A 198 2.11 9.78 -15.20
CA SER A 198 3.41 10.34 -14.81
C SER A 198 4.21 9.37 -13.97
N PHE A 199 5.54 9.38 -14.12
CA PHE A 199 6.45 8.67 -13.23
C PHE A 199 6.71 9.44 -11.93
N ASN A 200 6.42 10.74 -11.88
CA ASN A 200 6.72 11.60 -10.75
C ASN A 200 5.64 11.47 -9.65
N PRO A 201 6.00 11.00 -8.44
CA PRO A 201 5.06 10.93 -7.33
C PRO A 201 4.42 12.27 -6.93
N GLU A 202 5.08 13.39 -7.18
CA GLU A 202 4.51 14.70 -6.89
C GLU A 202 3.29 15.01 -7.77
N ASP A 203 3.25 14.47 -8.99
CA ASP A 203 2.10 14.64 -9.87
C ASP A 203 0.92 13.78 -9.39
N LEU A 204 1.20 12.58 -8.86
CA LEU A 204 0.21 11.79 -8.13
C LEU A 204 -0.35 12.59 -6.95
N TRP A 205 0.51 13.19 -6.12
CA TRP A 205 0.06 13.98 -4.96
C TRP A 205 -0.79 15.19 -5.35
N ARG A 206 -0.44 15.87 -6.45
CA ARG A 206 -1.24 16.97 -7.02
C ARG A 206 -2.57 16.48 -7.57
N TRP A 207 -2.60 15.32 -8.24
CA TRP A 207 -3.84 14.68 -8.67
C TRP A 207 -4.73 14.31 -7.47
N MET A 208 -4.14 13.81 -6.38
CA MET A 208 -4.85 13.50 -5.13
C MET A 208 -5.45 14.76 -4.49
N ASP A 209 -4.75 15.90 -4.49
CA ASP A 209 -5.32 17.19 -4.05
C ASP A 209 -6.54 17.59 -4.92
N GLY A 210 -6.50 17.31 -6.22
CA GLY A 210 -7.65 17.47 -7.12
C GLY A 210 -8.85 16.58 -6.74
N GLN A 211 -8.60 15.34 -6.32
CA GLN A 211 -9.66 14.43 -5.84
C GLN A 211 -10.25 14.92 -4.51
N ARG A 212 -9.43 15.44 -3.60
CA ARG A 212 -9.90 16.07 -2.35
C ARG A 212 -10.79 17.27 -2.62
N GLY A 213 -10.48 18.08 -3.63
CA GLY A 213 -11.33 19.19 -4.08
C GLY A 213 -12.73 18.76 -4.54
N GLN A 214 -12.91 17.48 -4.90
CA GLN A 214 -14.17 16.87 -5.30
C GLN A 214 -14.89 16.11 -4.16
N GLY A 215 -14.39 16.23 -2.92
CA GLY A 215 -14.99 15.63 -1.73
C GLY A 215 -14.44 14.24 -1.36
N MET A 216 -13.50 13.69 -2.13
CA MET A 216 -12.91 12.39 -1.83
C MET A 216 -11.86 12.51 -0.72
N ARG A 217 -11.73 11.47 0.11
CA ARG A 217 -10.65 11.37 1.10
C ARG A 217 -9.74 10.23 0.73
N LEU A 218 -8.45 10.50 0.61
CA LEU A 218 -7.46 9.52 0.20
C LEU A 218 -6.06 9.86 0.72
N LEU A 219 -5.25 8.82 0.85
CA LEU A 219 -3.82 8.88 1.14
C LEU A 219 -3.07 7.91 0.24
N SER A 220 -1.75 8.04 0.19
CA SER A 220 -0.87 7.08 -0.45
C SER A 220 0.16 6.56 0.55
N ILE A 221 0.47 5.26 0.48
CA ILE A 221 1.40 4.58 1.37
C ILE A 221 2.59 4.11 0.53
N PRO A 222 3.72 4.81 0.52
CA PRO A 222 4.95 4.30 -0.10
C PRO A 222 5.39 2.99 0.55
N HIS A 223 5.92 2.09 -0.25
CA HIS A 223 6.39 0.78 0.20
C HIS A 223 7.65 0.31 -0.53
N ASN A 224 8.27 -0.75 0.00
CA ASN A 224 9.50 -1.34 -0.51
C ASN A 224 10.59 -0.29 -0.81
N SER A 225 10.72 0.71 0.06
CA SER A 225 11.66 1.80 -0.11
C SER A 225 13.11 1.32 -0.03
N ASN A 226 13.37 0.20 0.64
CA ASN A 226 14.66 -0.51 0.63
C ASN A 226 15.16 -0.80 -0.79
N GLY A 227 14.25 -1.08 -1.73
CA GLY A 227 14.54 -1.31 -3.15
C GLY A 227 14.50 -0.06 -4.04
N SER A 228 14.45 1.14 -3.46
CA SER A 228 14.31 2.41 -4.20
C SER A 228 15.60 3.00 -4.73
N ASP A 229 16.77 2.46 -4.37
CA ASP A 229 18.08 3.06 -4.65
C ASP A 229 18.23 4.50 -4.14
N GLY A 230 17.55 4.82 -3.04
CA GLY A 230 17.50 6.12 -2.41
C GLY A 230 16.41 7.04 -2.96
N TRP A 231 15.74 6.67 -4.06
CA TRP A 231 14.82 7.57 -4.76
C TRP A 231 13.50 7.82 -4.00
N MET A 232 13.08 6.92 -3.10
CA MET A 232 11.79 7.07 -2.39
C MET A 232 11.76 8.30 -1.47
N PHE A 233 12.90 8.58 -0.83
CA PHE A 233 13.01 9.64 0.19
C PHE A 233 14.20 10.54 -0.08
N GLN A 234 14.16 11.23 -1.22
CA GLN A 234 15.11 12.29 -1.53
C GLN A 234 14.92 13.51 -0.62
N ASP A 235 16.00 14.26 -0.39
CA ASP A 235 16.01 15.55 0.32
C ASP A 235 15.87 16.77 -0.62
N VAL A 236 15.55 16.49 -1.89
CA VAL A 236 15.25 17.42 -2.97
C VAL A 236 13.94 17.03 -3.64
N GLN A 237 13.31 17.97 -4.33
CA GLN A 237 12.16 17.72 -5.19
C GLN A 237 12.58 16.90 -6.43
N TRP A 238 11.60 16.44 -7.20
CA TRP A 238 11.80 15.59 -8.37
C TRP A 238 12.76 16.21 -9.41
N ASP A 239 12.64 17.52 -9.60
CA ASP A 239 13.45 18.33 -10.50
C ASP A 239 14.84 18.71 -9.94
N GLY A 240 15.13 18.30 -8.70
CA GLY A 240 16.38 18.57 -8.00
C GLY A 240 16.43 19.89 -7.23
N THR A 241 15.35 20.66 -7.21
CA THR A 241 15.27 21.87 -6.38
C THR A 241 15.20 21.51 -4.88
N PRO A 242 15.62 22.41 -3.97
CA PRO A 242 15.50 22.16 -2.54
C PRO A 242 14.04 21.98 -2.12
N ILE A 243 13.80 21.12 -1.12
CA ILE A 243 12.50 21.00 -0.48
C ILE A 243 12.13 22.33 0.20
N ASP A 244 10.98 22.88 -0.17
CA ASP A 244 10.36 24.03 0.47
C ASP A 244 9.13 23.64 1.30
N THR A 245 8.49 24.63 1.91
CA THR A 245 7.29 24.45 2.74
C THR A 245 6.11 23.89 1.95
N GLU A 246 5.95 24.26 0.68
CA GLU A 246 4.83 23.80 -0.16
C GLU A 246 4.97 22.30 -0.46
N TYR A 247 6.16 21.87 -0.87
CA TYR A 247 6.49 20.46 -1.04
C TYR A 247 6.26 19.66 0.24
N ALA A 248 6.79 20.15 1.38
CA ALA A 248 6.69 19.44 2.65
C ALA A 248 5.22 19.24 3.06
N LEU A 249 4.37 20.27 2.91
CA LEU A 249 2.94 20.18 3.16
C LEU A 249 2.22 19.24 2.19
N LEU A 250 2.62 19.26 0.90
CA LEU A 250 2.07 18.38 -0.12
C LEU A 250 2.36 16.92 0.22
N ARG A 251 3.62 16.59 0.57
CA ARG A 251 3.98 15.22 0.94
C ARG A 251 3.30 14.78 2.24
N ASN A 252 3.38 15.58 3.30
CA ASN A 252 2.85 15.21 4.62
C ASN A 252 1.36 14.85 4.57
N ARG A 253 0.54 15.61 3.83
CA ARG A 253 -0.89 15.29 3.68
C ARG A 253 -1.20 14.09 2.79
N ASN A 254 -0.30 13.75 1.86
CA ASN A 254 -0.52 12.66 0.91
C ASN A 254 0.07 11.33 1.40
N GLU A 255 1.25 11.36 2.03
CA GLU A 255 2.00 10.20 2.51
C GLU A 255 2.25 10.23 4.03
N PRO A 256 1.21 10.22 4.87
CA PRO A 256 1.39 10.22 6.32
C PRO A 256 1.87 8.88 6.89
N LEU A 257 1.87 7.82 6.07
CA LEU A 257 2.21 6.45 6.45
C LEU A 257 3.25 5.87 5.48
N VAL A 258 4.00 4.87 5.93
CA VAL A 258 4.93 4.09 5.11
C VAL A 258 4.82 2.62 5.49
N GLU A 259 4.77 1.73 4.49
CA GLU A 259 4.92 0.30 4.73
C GLU A 259 6.39 -0.01 4.99
N VAL A 260 6.69 -0.38 6.23
CA VAL A 260 8.07 -0.62 6.68
C VAL A 260 8.54 -2.02 6.30
N THR A 261 7.69 -3.03 6.38
CA THR A 261 8.06 -4.43 6.15
C THR A 261 7.08 -5.08 5.20
N GLN A 262 7.61 -5.80 4.21
CA GLN A 262 6.84 -6.44 3.14
C GLN A 262 7.59 -7.73 2.72
N VAL A 263 7.01 -8.56 1.86
CA VAL A 263 7.66 -9.79 1.34
C VAL A 263 9.03 -9.54 0.68
N LYS A 264 9.28 -8.32 0.18
CA LYS A 264 10.59 -7.90 -0.39
C LYS A 264 11.50 -7.24 0.65
N GLY A 265 11.46 -7.74 1.88
CA GLY A 265 12.33 -7.33 3.00
C GLY A 265 11.83 -6.12 3.79
N THR A 266 12.59 -5.76 4.82
CA THR A 266 12.32 -4.57 5.64
C THR A 266 13.00 -3.31 5.10
N SER A 267 12.35 -2.18 5.35
CA SER A 267 12.79 -0.81 5.06
C SER A 267 12.99 0.00 6.34
N GLU A 268 13.03 -0.63 7.51
CA GLU A 268 13.15 0.06 8.80
C GLU A 268 14.52 0.74 8.98
N THR A 269 15.60 -0.05 8.90
CA THR A 269 16.99 0.41 8.98
C THR A 269 17.96 -0.51 8.22
N HIS A 270 19.24 -0.16 8.19
CA HIS A 270 20.31 -0.93 7.54
C HIS A 270 21.61 -0.84 8.36
N PRO A 271 22.51 -1.85 8.38
CA PRO A 271 23.71 -1.82 9.22
C PRO A 271 24.66 -0.66 8.92
N PHE A 272 24.71 -0.23 7.65
CA PHE A 272 25.44 0.98 7.24
C PHE A 272 24.93 2.27 7.92
N LEU A 273 23.62 2.35 8.21
CA LEU A 273 22.98 3.53 8.81
C LEU A 273 22.96 3.43 10.35
N SER A 274 22.85 2.22 10.89
CA SER A 274 22.78 1.94 12.32
C SER A 274 23.82 0.89 12.73
N PRO A 275 25.13 1.21 12.69
CA PRO A 275 26.20 0.21 12.87
C PRO A 275 26.31 -0.37 14.28
N ASN A 276 25.66 0.26 15.27
CA ASN A 276 25.64 -0.19 16.66
C ASN A 276 24.30 -0.84 17.06
N ASP A 277 23.41 -1.06 16.09
CA ASP A 277 22.12 -1.70 16.30
C ASP A 277 22.22 -3.16 15.85
N GLU A 278 22.06 -4.09 16.80
CA GLU A 278 22.20 -5.53 16.57
C GLU A 278 21.08 -6.12 15.70
N TRP A 279 19.97 -5.38 15.51
CA TRP A 279 18.84 -5.79 14.67
C TRP A 279 18.83 -5.13 13.30
N ALA A 280 19.85 -4.32 12.99
CA ALA A 280 19.86 -3.54 11.75
C ALA A 280 20.01 -4.38 10.48
N ASP A 281 20.32 -5.66 10.58
CA ASP A 281 20.43 -6.61 9.47
C ASP A 281 19.20 -7.55 9.32
N PHE A 282 18.13 -7.32 10.10
CA PHE A 282 16.91 -8.11 10.04
C PHE A 282 16.26 -8.05 8.64
N GLU A 283 16.03 -9.21 8.01
CA GLU A 283 15.27 -9.37 6.75
C GLU A 283 15.61 -8.34 5.65
N ILE A 284 16.91 -8.03 5.49
CA ILE A 284 17.37 -7.07 4.48
C ILE A 284 17.32 -7.70 3.08
N PHE A 285 16.55 -7.08 2.20
CA PHE A 285 16.64 -7.30 0.76
C PHE A 285 17.49 -6.20 0.11
N PRO A 286 18.73 -6.50 -0.33
CA PRO A 286 19.73 -5.46 -0.69
C PRO A 286 19.67 -5.04 -2.17
N TYR A 287 18.65 -5.46 -2.90
CA TYR A 287 18.51 -5.22 -4.33
C TYR A 287 17.35 -4.28 -4.62
N ARG A 288 17.39 -3.66 -5.80
CA ARG A 288 16.24 -2.90 -6.31
C ARG A 288 15.11 -3.86 -6.66
N VAL A 289 13.86 -3.43 -6.54
CA VAL A 289 12.70 -4.26 -6.89
C VAL A 289 12.80 -4.74 -8.34
N ALA A 290 12.50 -6.01 -8.57
CA ALA A 290 12.57 -6.68 -9.89
C ALA A 290 13.95 -6.63 -10.58
N SER A 291 15.05 -6.43 -9.84
CA SER A 291 16.40 -6.36 -10.38
C SER A 291 17.44 -6.95 -9.43
N TRP A 292 18.62 -7.29 -9.95
CA TRP A 292 19.79 -7.67 -9.15
C TRP A 292 20.77 -6.51 -8.93
N LEU A 293 20.41 -5.30 -9.38
CA LEU A 293 21.15 -4.09 -9.05
C LEU A 293 21.05 -3.83 -7.56
N LYS A 294 22.18 -3.46 -6.94
CA LYS A 294 22.19 -3.07 -5.53
C LYS A 294 21.43 -1.75 -5.32
N SER A 295 20.75 -1.67 -4.18
CA SER A 295 20.05 -0.47 -3.74
C SER A 295 20.89 0.28 -2.70
N ARG A 296 21.02 1.60 -2.86
CA ARG A 296 21.69 2.47 -1.87
C ARG A 296 20.85 2.62 -0.59
N PRO A 297 21.44 2.47 0.62
CA PRO A 297 20.70 2.64 1.87
C PRO A 297 20.18 4.06 2.15
N ARG A 298 20.96 5.11 1.88
CA ARG A 298 20.51 6.49 2.13
C ARG A 298 19.32 6.85 1.25
N GLY A 299 18.27 7.41 1.84
CA GLY A 299 17.00 7.72 1.16
C GLY A 299 16.10 6.50 0.89
N SER A 300 16.47 5.32 1.41
CA SER A 300 15.71 4.07 1.21
C SER A 300 15.10 3.50 2.50
N TYR A 301 15.56 3.93 3.68
CA TYR A 301 15.18 3.33 4.96
C TYR A 301 14.58 4.36 5.93
N VAL A 302 13.45 4.01 6.56
CA VAL A 302 12.56 4.93 7.28
C VAL A 302 13.25 5.66 8.43
N ARG A 303 14.19 5.04 9.17
CA ARG A 303 14.93 5.75 10.22
C ARG A 303 15.84 6.87 9.68
N ASP A 304 16.46 6.66 8.52
CA ASP A 304 17.25 7.70 7.83
C ASP A 304 16.35 8.85 7.34
N VAL A 305 15.16 8.49 6.86
CA VAL A 305 14.13 9.45 6.44
C VAL A 305 13.64 10.28 7.62
N TYR A 306 13.39 9.66 8.77
CA TYR A 306 12.95 10.38 9.97
C TYR A 306 13.98 11.44 10.38
N LEU A 307 15.28 11.10 10.34
CA LEU A 307 16.35 12.08 10.60
C LEU A 307 16.38 13.21 9.55
N THR A 308 16.17 12.87 8.29
CA THR A 308 16.09 13.85 7.19
C THR A 308 14.87 14.76 7.35
N GLY A 309 13.71 14.21 7.75
CA GLY A 309 12.47 14.93 8.04
C GLY A 309 12.66 15.95 9.17
N LEU A 310 13.31 15.56 10.27
CA LEU A 310 13.66 16.51 11.35
C LEU A 310 14.56 17.66 10.88
N GLN A 311 15.41 17.44 9.87
CA GLN A 311 16.23 18.50 9.27
C GLN A 311 15.43 19.39 8.31
N ILE A 312 14.47 18.82 7.58
CA ILE A 312 13.52 19.56 6.74
C ILE A 312 12.65 20.44 7.64
N GLU A 313 12.07 19.89 8.71
CA GLU A 313 11.24 20.62 9.67
C GLU A 313 11.94 21.84 10.26
N ARG A 314 13.23 21.73 10.61
CA ARG A 314 14.01 22.88 11.09
C ARG A 314 14.18 23.99 10.06
N ARG A 315 14.10 23.67 8.75
CA ARG A 315 14.25 24.62 7.64
C ARG A 315 12.91 25.20 7.18
N THR A 316 11.87 24.37 7.14
CA THR A 316 10.56 24.70 6.52
C THR A 316 9.44 24.89 7.53
N GLY A 317 9.59 24.40 8.77
CA GLY A 317 8.55 24.33 9.78
C GLY A 317 7.57 23.16 9.61
N VAL A 318 7.83 22.23 8.68
CA VAL A 318 6.97 21.09 8.36
C VAL A 318 7.82 19.81 8.30
N ASN A 319 7.41 18.78 9.04
CA ASN A 319 8.04 17.46 9.04
C ASN A 319 7.53 16.61 7.86
#